data_AF-A0A2N5GIV6-F1
#
_entry.id   AF-A0A2N5GIV6-F1
#
_cell.length_a   1.000
_cell.length_b   1.000
_cell.length_c   1.000
_cell.angle_alpha   90.00
_cell.angle_beta   90.00
_cell.angle_gamma   90.00
#
_symmetry.space_group_name_H-M   'P 1'
#
loop_
_entity.id
_entity.type
_entity.pdbx_description
1 polymer ?
#
loop_
_entity_poly.entity_id
_entity_poly.type
_entity_poly.pdbx_seq_one_letter_code
_entity_poly.pdbx_strand_id
1 'polypeptide(L)'
;MSRAVGVLLLALCLFFAGTYWYTERQINKEPEIIGDFSISVSTSPNKVNIVEIKEMYEEFTEAKEGTTEPAFHSLRIYYGEYGSVLDKYKELEVNDVQEIDYFDFHWKDDEHVTVQVFSRNEQGKSYMSQSFDFNISN
;
A
#
# COMPACT_ATOMS: atom_id res chain seq x y z
N MET A 1 -52.15 16.15 19.44
CA MET A 1 -50.92 16.20 18.62
C MET A 1 -50.89 14.93 17.80
N SER A 2 -51.02 15.08 16.48
CA SER A 2 -51.52 14.02 15.60
C SER A 2 -50.42 13.01 15.23
N ARG A 3 -50.82 11.76 14.99
CA ARG A 3 -49.99 10.64 14.53
C ARG A 3 -49.07 11.01 13.34
N ALA A 4 -49.44 12.04 12.58
CA ALA A 4 -48.65 12.58 11.46
C ALA A 4 -47.28 13.16 11.88
N VAL A 5 -47.18 13.79 13.06
CA VAL A 5 -45.91 14.39 13.54
C VAL A 5 -44.90 13.29 13.90
N GLY A 6 -45.37 12.20 14.51
CA GLY A 6 -44.52 11.05 14.83
C GLY A 6 -44.01 10.30 13.59
N VAL A 7 -44.84 10.16 12.56
CA VAL A 7 -44.44 9.54 11.28
C VAL A 7 -43.42 10.41 10.54
N LEU A 8 -43.58 11.74 10.57
CA LEU A 8 -42.64 12.67 9.93
C LEU A 8 -41.26 12.63 10.60
N LEU A 9 -41.21 12.61 11.93
CA LEU A 9 -39.97 12.47 12.70
C LEU A 9 -39.26 11.15 12.42
N LEU A 10 -40.00 10.04 12.35
CA LEU A 10 -39.43 8.73 12.06
C LEU A 10 -38.85 8.67 10.63
N ALA A 11 -39.55 9.25 9.65
CA ALA A 11 -39.07 9.34 8.28
C ALA A 11 -37.79 10.18 8.17
N LEU A 12 -37.71 11.31 8.87
CA LEU A 12 -36.50 12.12 8.95
C LEU A 12 -35.33 11.35 9.57
N CYS A 13 -35.54 10.65 10.68
CA CYS A 13 -34.50 9.82 11.31
C CYS A 13 -33.97 8.74 10.36
N LEU A 14 -34.85 8.08 9.59
CA LEU A 14 -34.44 7.06 8.62
C LEU A 14 -33.67 7.66 7.43
N PHE A 15 -34.05 8.86 6.97
CA PHE A 15 -33.29 9.58 5.95
C PHE A 15 -31.90 9.97 6.45
N PHE A 16 -31.79 10.58 7.63
CA PHE A 16 -30.49 10.97 8.20
C PHE A 16 -29.60 9.75 8.53
N ALA A 17 -30.18 8.68 9.06
CA ALA A 17 -29.45 7.43 9.24
C ALA A 17 -29.00 6.88 7.88
N GLY A 18 -29.88 6.80 6.89
CA GLY A 18 -29.54 6.29 5.55
C GLY A 18 -28.40 7.06 4.90
N THR A 19 -28.41 8.40 4.98
CA THR A 19 -27.31 9.23 4.47
C THR A 19 -26.03 9.05 5.27
N TYR A 20 -26.12 8.95 6.60
CA TYR A 20 -24.96 8.74 7.48
C TYR A 20 -24.29 7.39 7.18
N TRP A 21 -25.06 6.30 7.16
CA TRP A 21 -24.59 4.95 6.80
C TRP A 21 -24.09 4.83 5.35
N TYR A 22 -24.54 5.70 4.43
CA TYR A 22 -24.06 5.73 3.05
C TYR A 22 -22.72 6.46 2.94
N THR A 23 -22.59 7.63 3.59
CA THR A 23 -21.37 8.42 3.62
C THR A 23 -20.23 7.69 4.35
N GLU A 24 -20.51 7.06 5.49
CA GLU A 24 -19.51 6.28 6.24
C GLU A 24 -19.01 5.07 5.45
N ARG A 25 -19.84 4.47 4.58
CA ARG A 25 -19.45 3.35 3.72
C ARG A 25 -18.60 3.76 2.53
N GLN A 26 -18.72 5.01 2.08
CA GLN A 26 -17.88 5.57 1.01
C GLN A 26 -16.54 6.05 1.55
N ILE A 27 -16.50 6.57 2.78
CA ILE A 27 -15.27 7.05 3.44
C ILE A 27 -14.36 5.89 3.87
N ASN A 28 -14.92 4.72 4.22
CA ASN A 28 -14.17 3.57 4.74
C ASN A 28 -13.79 2.52 3.68
N LYS A 29 -13.93 2.81 2.38
CA LYS A 29 -13.35 1.91 1.37
C LYS A 29 -11.89 2.25 1.23
N GLU A 30 -11.02 1.31 1.61
CA GLU A 30 -9.63 1.37 1.18
C GLU A 30 -9.60 1.50 -0.35
N PRO A 31 -8.78 2.41 -0.89
CA PRO A 31 -8.67 2.59 -2.33
C PRO A 31 -8.29 1.28 -3.01
N GLU A 32 -8.96 0.97 -4.12
CA GLU A 32 -8.69 -0.24 -4.88
C GLU A 32 -7.35 -0.09 -5.61
N ILE A 33 -6.46 -1.07 -5.42
CA ILE A 33 -5.21 -1.15 -6.18
C ILE A 33 -5.55 -1.50 -7.63
N ILE A 34 -5.21 -0.59 -8.55
CA ILE A 34 -5.49 -0.74 -9.99
C ILE A 34 -4.28 -1.24 -10.78
N GLY A 35 -3.10 -1.25 -10.19
CA GLY A 35 -1.88 -1.73 -10.84
C GLY A 35 -0.66 -1.72 -9.93
N ASP A 36 0.42 -2.32 -10.44
CA ASP A 36 1.71 -2.37 -9.79
C ASP A 36 2.87 -2.27 -10.78
N PHE A 37 4.03 -1.82 -10.29
CA PHE A 37 5.28 -1.79 -11.04
C PHE A 37 6.44 -2.32 -10.20
N SER A 38 7.24 -3.22 -10.78
CA SER A 38 8.41 -3.81 -10.12
C SER A 38 9.61 -2.85 -10.20
N ILE A 39 10.08 -2.38 -9.05
CA ILE A 39 11.21 -1.46 -8.95
C ILE A 39 12.52 -2.23 -8.76
N SER A 40 12.50 -3.27 -7.93
CA SER A 40 13.69 -4.03 -7.60
C SER A 40 13.37 -5.47 -7.25
N VAL A 41 14.27 -6.37 -7.60
CA VAL A 41 14.11 -7.80 -7.37
C VAL A 41 15.43 -8.41 -6.95
N SER A 42 15.37 -9.35 -6.00
CA SER A 42 16.52 -10.10 -5.56
C SER A 42 16.13 -11.54 -5.27
N THR A 43 16.96 -12.48 -5.76
CA THR A 43 16.75 -13.91 -5.53
C THR A 43 17.75 -14.42 -4.52
N SER A 44 17.33 -15.40 -3.75
CA SER A 44 18.20 -16.12 -2.83
C SER A 44 19.38 -16.80 -3.55
N PRO A 45 20.47 -17.15 -2.85
CA PRO A 45 21.70 -17.68 -3.46
C PRO A 45 21.48 -18.88 -4.40
N ASN A 46 20.61 -19.82 -4.02
CA ASN A 46 20.24 -20.97 -4.84
C ASN A 46 18.92 -20.78 -5.60
N LYS A 47 18.36 -19.56 -5.61
CA LYS A 47 17.11 -19.19 -6.29
C LYS A 47 15.91 -20.01 -5.82
N VAL A 48 15.87 -20.32 -4.52
CA VAL A 48 14.72 -20.96 -3.88
C VAL A 48 13.67 -19.91 -3.57
N ASN A 49 14.10 -18.74 -3.09
CA ASN A 49 13.21 -17.65 -2.72
C ASN A 49 13.54 -16.36 -3.47
N ILE A 50 12.59 -15.43 -3.42
CA ILE A 50 12.63 -14.12 -4.07
C ILE A 50 12.07 -13.06 -3.13
N VAL A 51 12.64 -11.87 -3.23
CA VAL A 51 12.07 -10.62 -2.72
C VAL A 51 11.90 -9.67 -3.88
N GLU A 52 10.76 -9.00 -3.95
CA GLU A 52 10.41 -8.03 -4.98
C GLU A 52 9.81 -6.78 -4.35
N ILE A 53 10.32 -5.61 -4.72
CA ILE A 53 9.79 -4.32 -4.28
C ILE A 53 8.92 -3.78 -5.41
N LYS A 54 7.66 -3.51 -5.07
CA LYS A 54 6.66 -3.01 -6.01
C LYS A 54 6.10 -1.66 -5.57
N GLU A 55 5.95 -0.78 -6.54
CA GLU A 55 5.10 0.40 -6.45
C GLU A 55 3.67 0.00 -6.77
N MET A 56 2.75 0.38 -5.89
CA MET A 56 1.32 0.12 -6.06
C MET A 56 0.63 1.41 -6.46
N TYR A 57 -0.33 1.31 -7.38
CA TYR A 57 -1.12 2.44 -7.86
C TYR A 57 -2.59 2.28 -7.49
N GLU A 58 -3.20 3.41 -7.13
CA GLU A 58 -4.63 3.56 -6.93
C GLU A 58 -5.24 4.46 -8.01
N GLU A 59 -6.56 4.39 -8.13
CA GLU A 59 -7.30 5.31 -8.98
C GLU A 59 -7.46 6.67 -8.28
N PHE A 60 -6.96 7.73 -8.90
CA PHE A 60 -7.23 9.10 -8.46
C PHE A 60 -8.12 9.81 -9.48
N THR A 61 -9.25 10.34 -9.01
CA THR A 61 -10.17 11.11 -9.84
C THR A 61 -10.08 12.59 -9.48
N GLU A 62 -9.64 13.41 -10.43
CA GLU A 62 -9.67 14.86 -10.25
C GLU A 62 -11.11 15.38 -10.31
N ALA A 63 -11.60 15.92 -9.19
CA ALA A 63 -12.99 16.36 -9.02
C ALA A 63 -13.46 17.43 -10.04
N LYS A 64 -12.53 18.12 -10.73
CA LYS A 64 -12.86 19.17 -11.70
C LYS A 64 -13.00 18.68 -13.14
N GLU A 65 -12.21 17.68 -13.53
CA GLU A 65 -12.10 17.28 -14.93
C GLU A 65 -12.70 15.89 -15.20
N GLY A 66 -12.97 15.09 -14.15
CA GLY A 66 -13.51 13.75 -14.29
C GLY A 66 -12.54 12.77 -14.97
N THR A 67 -11.29 13.19 -15.13
CA THR A 67 -10.17 12.35 -15.55
C THR A 67 -9.72 11.49 -14.38
N THR A 68 -9.64 10.20 -14.67
CA THR A 68 -8.99 9.22 -13.81
C THR A 68 -7.55 9.08 -14.24
N GLU A 69 -6.62 9.22 -13.30
CA GLU A 69 -5.21 8.93 -13.51
C GLU A 69 -4.68 7.98 -12.41
N PRO A 70 -3.71 7.10 -12.72
CA PRO A 70 -3.03 6.32 -11.70
C PRO A 70 -2.24 7.23 -10.76
N ALA A 71 -2.48 7.11 -9.46
CA ALA A 71 -1.71 7.79 -8.43
C ALA A 71 -0.93 6.78 -7.61
N PHE A 72 0.23 7.21 -7.08
CA PHE A 72 0.99 6.41 -6.13
C PHE A 72 0.12 6.09 -4.90
N HIS A 73 0.02 4.80 -4.56
CA HIS A 73 -0.64 4.32 -3.35
C HIS A 73 0.39 3.99 -2.26
N SER A 74 1.29 3.04 -2.54
CA SER A 74 2.24 2.52 -1.54
C SER A 74 3.44 1.82 -2.18
N LEU A 75 4.53 1.66 -1.43
CA LEU A 75 5.59 0.72 -1.73
C LEU A 75 5.44 -0.55 -0.90
N ARG A 76 5.59 -1.72 -1.53
CA ARG A 76 5.45 -3.03 -0.87
C ARG A 76 6.63 -3.92 -1.17
N ILE A 77 7.16 -4.56 -0.13
CA ILE A 77 8.18 -5.62 -0.23
C ILE A 77 7.45 -6.96 -0.23
N TYR A 78 7.29 -7.56 -1.41
CA TYR A 78 6.78 -8.91 -1.60
C TYR A 78 7.91 -9.93 -1.42
N TYR A 79 7.57 -11.10 -0.89
CA TYR A 79 8.55 -12.18 -0.68
C TYR A 79 7.88 -13.56 -0.74
N GLY A 80 8.62 -14.57 -1.17
CA GLY A 80 8.10 -15.92 -1.31
C GLY A 80 9.01 -16.84 -2.13
N GLU A 81 8.45 -17.95 -2.60
CA GLU A 81 9.15 -18.93 -3.42
C GLU A 81 9.44 -18.37 -4.82
N TYR A 82 10.63 -18.63 -5.35
CA TYR A 82 11.01 -18.18 -6.67
C TYR A 82 10.14 -18.86 -7.74
N GLY A 83 9.47 -18.04 -8.56
CA GLY A 83 8.56 -18.53 -9.61
C GLY A 83 7.13 -18.81 -9.14
N SER A 84 6.82 -18.60 -7.86
CA SER A 84 5.44 -18.61 -7.37
C SER A 84 4.78 -17.24 -7.55
N VAL A 85 3.47 -17.20 -7.34
CA VAL A 85 2.77 -15.94 -7.06
C VAL A 85 3.22 -15.44 -5.68
N LEU A 86 3.54 -14.16 -5.57
CA LEU A 86 3.90 -13.52 -4.30
C LEU A 86 2.66 -12.82 -3.72
N ASP A 87 2.11 -13.36 -2.64
CA ASP A 87 0.93 -12.86 -1.94
C ASP A 87 1.27 -12.24 -0.58
N LYS A 88 2.35 -12.70 0.06
CA LYS A 88 2.91 -12.12 1.28
C LYS A 88 3.70 -10.86 0.96
N TYR A 89 3.42 -9.78 1.69
CA TYR A 89 4.16 -8.55 1.59
C TYR A 89 4.25 -7.79 2.92
N LYS A 90 5.23 -6.90 2.99
CA LYS A 90 5.30 -5.83 3.97
C LYS A 90 5.14 -4.49 3.26
N GLU A 91 4.13 -3.72 3.63
CA GLU A 91 4.00 -2.34 3.16
C GLU A 91 5.04 -1.46 3.87
N LEU A 92 5.68 -0.58 3.10
CA LEU A 92 6.65 0.37 3.61
C LEU A 92 5.95 1.64 4.06
N GLU A 93 6.19 2.04 5.29
CA GLU A 93 5.82 3.37 5.78
C GLU A 93 6.81 4.37 5.18
N VAL A 94 6.42 4.97 4.06
CA VAL A 94 7.25 5.96 3.36
C VAL A 94 6.59 7.32 3.47
N ASN A 95 7.17 8.18 4.33
CA ASN A 95 6.69 9.55 4.50
C ASN A 95 6.90 10.39 3.23
N ASP A 96 8.00 10.12 2.50
CA ASP A 96 8.26 10.70 1.18
C ASP A 96 9.04 9.70 0.31
N VAL A 97 8.38 9.19 -0.73
CA VAL A 97 8.97 8.26 -1.70
C VAL A 97 10.04 8.93 -2.55
N GLN A 98 9.96 10.25 -2.75
CA GLN A 98 10.94 11.00 -3.54
C GLN A 98 12.31 11.06 -2.85
N GLU A 99 12.36 10.81 -1.53
CA GLU A 99 13.61 10.73 -0.79
C GLU A 99 14.28 9.36 -0.90
N ILE A 100 13.62 8.33 -1.43
CA ILE A 100 14.24 7.01 -1.64
C ILE A 100 15.28 7.11 -2.76
N ASP A 101 16.49 6.64 -2.45
CA ASP A 101 17.61 6.60 -3.38
C ASP A 101 17.70 5.23 -4.05
N TYR A 102 17.87 4.17 -3.24
CA TYR A 102 17.95 2.79 -3.72
C TYR A 102 17.63 1.79 -2.60
N PHE A 103 17.50 0.53 -3.00
CA PHE A 103 17.32 -0.61 -2.11
C PHE A 103 18.54 -1.54 -2.20
N ASP A 104 18.93 -2.14 -1.09
CA ASP A 104 19.95 -3.17 -1.05
C ASP A 104 19.40 -4.45 -0.40
N PHE A 105 19.90 -5.60 -0.84
CA PHE A 105 19.43 -6.92 -0.43
C PHE A 105 20.61 -7.76 0.02
N HIS A 106 20.59 -8.18 1.28
CA HIS A 106 21.61 -9.06 1.84
C HIS A 106 21.00 -10.39 2.22
N TRP A 107 21.20 -11.38 1.36
CA TRP A 107 20.86 -12.77 1.64
C TRP A 107 21.93 -13.39 2.54
N LYS A 108 21.50 -13.90 3.70
CA LYS A 108 22.36 -14.69 4.58
C LYS A 108 22.41 -16.15 4.14
N ASP A 109 21.27 -16.68 3.71
CA ASP A 109 21.06 -18.01 3.17
C ASP A 109 19.81 -17.97 2.26
N ASP A 110 19.22 -19.12 1.91
CA ASP A 110 18.06 -19.14 1.01
C ASP A 110 16.76 -18.64 1.67
N GLU A 111 16.68 -18.62 2.99
CA GLU A 111 15.46 -18.32 3.74
C GLU A 111 15.51 -16.95 4.42
N HIS A 112 16.71 -16.42 4.67
CA HIS A 112 16.91 -15.19 5.42
C HIS A 112 17.51 -14.08 4.55
N VAL A 113 16.81 -12.95 4.51
CA VAL A 113 17.21 -11.76 3.76
C VAL A 113 16.96 -10.51 4.56
N THR A 114 17.93 -9.61 4.53
CA THR A 114 17.79 -8.25 5.02
C THR A 114 17.58 -7.32 3.82
N VAL A 115 16.48 -6.59 3.83
CA VAL A 115 16.19 -5.52 2.85
C VAL A 115 16.49 -4.18 3.50
N GLN A 116 17.40 -3.41 2.90
CA GLN A 116 17.77 -2.08 3.36
C GLN A 116 17.22 -1.03 2.42
N VAL A 117 16.59 0.00 2.99
CA VAL A 117 16.11 1.17 2.26
C VAL A 117 17.09 2.30 2.49
N PHE A 118 17.64 2.84 1.40
CA PHE A 118 18.51 4.01 1.45
C PHE A 118 17.75 5.24 0.98
N SER A 119 17.79 6.29 1.80
CA SER A 119 17.21 7.59 1.49
C SER A 119 18.32 8.62 1.23
N ARG A 120 17.98 9.68 0.51
CA ARG A 120 18.88 10.80 0.21
C ARG A 120 18.54 11.99 1.09
N ASN A 121 19.54 12.56 1.76
CA ASN A 121 19.35 13.79 2.53
C ASN A 121 19.38 15.04 1.62
N GLU A 122 19.09 16.22 2.18
CA GLU A 122 19.12 17.51 1.46
C GLU A 122 20.47 17.84 0.80
N GLN A 123 21.57 17.22 1.25
CA GLN A 123 22.91 17.40 0.69
C GLN A 123 23.20 16.42 -0.46
N GLY A 124 22.23 15.59 -0.85
CA GLY A 124 22.38 14.59 -1.90
C GLY A 124 23.12 13.32 -1.46
N LYS A 125 23.35 13.12 -0.16
CA LYS A 125 24.08 11.96 0.38
C LYS A 125 23.10 10.86 0.80
N SER A 126 23.36 9.64 0.34
CA SER A 126 22.61 8.44 0.71
C SER A 126 22.91 7.99 2.15
N TYR A 127 21.90 7.52 2.86
CA TYR A 127 21.99 6.92 4.18
C TYR A 127 20.94 5.82 4.35
N MET A 128 21.23 4.80 5.16
CA MET A 128 20.26 3.74 5.46
C MET A 128 19.18 4.30 6.38
N SER A 129 17.93 4.39 5.89
CA SER A 129 16.80 4.92 6.64
C SER A 129 16.00 3.82 7.33
N GLN A 130 15.86 2.66 6.69
CA GLN A 130 15.11 1.51 7.21
C GLN A 130 15.83 0.20 6.89
N SER A 131 15.64 -0.82 7.72
CA SER A 131 16.16 -2.17 7.52
C SER A 131 15.14 -3.19 7.99
N PHE A 132 14.91 -4.22 7.17
CA PHE A 132 13.89 -5.23 7.41
C PHE A 132 14.49 -6.62 7.25
N ASP A 133 14.41 -7.41 8.30
CA ASP A 133 14.80 -8.81 8.26
C ASP A 133 13.58 -9.69 7.99
N PHE A 134 13.69 -10.54 6.97
CA PHE A 134 12.68 -11.51 6.58
C PHE A 134 13.21 -12.92 6.79
N ASN A 135 12.35 -13.78 7.32
CA ASN A 135 12.47 -15.23 7.25
C ASN A 135 11.31 -15.72 6.38
N ILE A 136 11.61 -16.19 5.17
CA ILE A 136 10.61 -16.49 4.12
C ILE A 136 9.90 -17.83 4.39
N SER A 137 10.50 -18.70 5.20
CA SER A 137 9.96 -20.01 5.57
C SER A 137 8.81 -19.95 6.60
N ASN A 138 8.49 -18.78 7.16
CA ASN A 138 7.37 -18.55 8.09
C ASN A 138 6.20 -17.77 7.45
#